data_AF-A0A9D6Y6Y4-F1
#
_entry.id   AF-A0A9D6Y6Y4-F1
#
_cell.length_a   1.000
_cell.length_b   1.000
_cell.length_c   1.000
_cell.angle_alpha   90.00
_cell.angle_beta   90.00
_cell.angle_gamma   90.00
#
_symmetry.space_group_name_H-M   'P 1'
#
loop_
_entity.id
_entity.type
_entity.pdbx_description
1 polymer ?
#
loop_
_entity_poly.entity_id
_entity_poly.type
_entity_poly.pdbx_seq_one_letter_code
_entity_poly.pdbx_strand_id
1 'polypeptide(L)' 'MILPDINLLLYAHNEALPRHAAARAWWEGLMSNESAVAIPWAVSFGFSRLATHPAAFCDPLAPLEALERVRGWLA' A
#
# COMPACT_ATOMS: atom_id res chain seq x y z
N MET A 1 11.06 -11.76 9.25
CA MET A 1 10.99 -10.34 8.81
C MET A 1 10.50 -10.32 7.37
N ILE A 2 9.46 -9.54 7.08
CA ILE A 2 8.87 -9.44 5.74
C ILE A 2 9.08 -8.02 5.20
N LEU A 3 9.43 -7.93 3.91
CA LEU A 3 9.61 -6.67 3.19
C LEU A 3 8.60 -6.62 2.02
N PRO A 4 7.46 -5.92 2.19
CA PRO A 4 6.42 -5.88 1.15
C PRO A 4 6.90 -5.15 -0.10
N ASP A 5 6.53 -5.69 -1.26
CA ASP A 5 6.68 -4.98 -2.54
C ASP A 5 5.57 -3.94 -2.72
N ILE A 6 5.85 -2.91 -3.50
CA ILE A 6 4.90 -1.85 -3.83
C ILE A 6 3.63 -2.38 -4.51
N ASN A 7 3.72 -3.38 -5.39
CA ASN A 7 2.56 -3.89 -6.12
C ASN A 7 1.54 -4.49 -5.15
N LEU A 8 2.00 -5.20 -4.12
CA LEU A 8 1.12 -5.71 -3.09
C LEU A 8 0.36 -4.56 -2.40
N LEU A 9 1.05 -3.49 -2.02
CA LEU A 9 0.41 -2.36 -1.33
C LEU A 9 -0.58 -1.63 -2.23
N LEU A 10 -0.29 -1.49 -3.53
CA LEU A 10 -1.24 -0.94 -4.50
C LEU A 10 -2.50 -1.80 -4.60
N TYR A 11 -2.34 -3.13 -4.68
CA TYR A 11 -3.47 -4.06 -4.71
C TYR A 11 -4.27 -4.02 -3.40
N ALA A 12 -3.60 -3.92 -2.25
CA ALA A 12 -4.26 -3.87 -0.95
C ALA A 12 -5.06 -2.56 -0.71
N HIS A 13 -4.81 -1.51 -1.50
CA HIS A 13 -5.39 -0.18 -1.28
C HIS A 13 -6.22 0.35 -2.45
N ASN A 14 -6.35 -0.41 -3.55
CA ASN A 14 -7.17 -0.06 -4.70
C ASN A 14 -8.17 -1.19 -5.02
N GLU A 15 -9.46 -0.93 -4.80
CA GLU A 15 -10.55 -1.88 -4.99
C GLU A 15 -10.78 -2.28 -6.45
N ALA A 16 -10.36 -1.45 -7.41
CA ALA A 16 -10.49 -1.74 -8.83
C ALA A 16 -9.42 -2.74 -9.34
N LEU A 17 -8.39 -3.02 -8.55
CA LEU A 17 -7.33 -3.95 -8.96
C LEU A 17 -7.74 -5.41 -8.75
N PRO A 18 -7.39 -6.32 -9.70
CA PRO A 18 -7.62 -7.75 -9.53
C PRO A 18 -7.02 -8.22 -8.21
N ARG A 19 -7.71 -9.09 -7.45
CA ARG A 19 -7.19 -9.62 -6.17
C ARG A 19 -7.03 -8.60 -5.04
N HIS A 20 -7.66 -7.42 -5.13
CA HIS A 20 -7.72 -6.46 -4.03
C HIS A 20 -8.06 -7.12 -2.68
N ALA A 21 -9.14 -7.90 -2.63
CA ALA A 21 -9.60 -8.54 -1.40
C ALA A 21 -8.54 -9.46 -0.78
N ALA A 22 -7.83 -10.24 -1.59
CA ALA A 22 -6.77 -11.14 -1.10
C ALA A 22 -5.54 -10.35 -0.62
N ALA A 23 -5.14 -9.31 -1.34
CA ALA A 23 -4.01 -8.46 -0.96
C ALA A 23 -4.32 -7.66 0.32
N ARG A 24 -5.54 -7.14 0.45
CA ARG A 24 -6.01 -6.43 1.65
C ARG A 24 -5.99 -7.34 2.87
N ALA A 25 -6.58 -8.53 2.78
CA ALA A 25 -6.61 -9.48 3.88
C ALA A 25 -5.20 -9.92 4.30
N TRP A 26 -4.30 -10.16 3.35
CA TRP A 26 -2.91 -10.47 3.65
C TRP A 26 -2.19 -9.31 4.33
N TRP A 27 -2.37 -8.09 3.83
CA TRP A 27 -1.74 -6.89 4.38
C TRP A 27 -2.22 -6.59 5.80
N GLU A 28 -3.52 -6.61 6.05
CA GLU A 28 -4.10 -6.44 7.39
C GLU A 28 -3.63 -7.53 8.35
N GLY A 29 -3.63 -8.79 7.91
CA GLY A 29 -3.14 -9.91 8.70
C GLY A 29 -1.65 -9.77 9.03
N LEU A 30 -0.84 -9.27 8.09
CA LEU A 30 0.58 -9.02 8.34
C LEU A 30 0.79 -7.91 9.37
N MET A 31 0.07 -6.79 9.23
CA MET A 31 0.20 -5.63 10.14
C MET A 31 -0.39 -5.90 11.54
N SER A 32 -1.26 -6.91 11.68
CA SER A 32 -1.87 -7.28 12.96
C SER A 32 -1.09 -8.36 13.73
N ASN A 33 0.02 -8.87 13.18
CA ASN A 33 0.77 -9.99 13.75
C ASN A 33 2.10 -9.50 14.38
N GLU A 34 2.71 -10.30 15.27
CA GLU A 34 3.99 -9.99 15.93
C GLU A 34 5.22 -10.12 15.02
N SER A 35 5.00 -10.40 13.72
CA SER A 35 6.08 -10.54 12.76
C SER A 35 6.69 -9.19 12.41
N ALA A 36 8.02 -9.07 12.47
CA ALA A 36 8.70 -7.85 12.03
C ALA A 36 8.43 -7.55 10.54
N VAL A 37 7.81 -6.41 10.26
CA VAL A 37 7.58 -5.87 8.91
C VAL A 37 8.50 -4.67 8.72
N ALA A 38 9.20 -4.61 7.59
CA ALA A 38 9.97 -3.45 7.22
C ALA A 38 9.38 -2.81 5.95
N ILE A 39 9.24 -1.48 5.98
CA ILE A 39 8.71 -0.70 4.85
C ILE A 39 9.85 0.17 4.32
N PRO A 40 10.47 -0.21 3.19
CA PRO A 40 11.52 0.61 2.58
C PRO A 40 11.00 1.99 2.18
N TRP A 41 11.81 3.02 2.35
CA TRP A 41 11.50 4.35 1.82
C TRP A 41 11.16 4.34 0.34
N ALA A 42 11.87 3.54 -0.47
CA ALA A 42 11.58 3.37 -1.89
C ALA A 42 10.13 2.87 -2.14
N VAL A 43 9.61 1.99 -1.29
CA VAL A 43 8.25 1.47 -1.37
C VAL A 43 7.24 2.56 -0.96
N SER A 44 7.49 3.28 0.13
CA SER A 44 6.64 4.39 0.58
C SER A 44 6.54 5.52 -0.45
N PHE A 45 7.68 5.92 -1.01
CA PHE A 45 7.75 6.95 -2.07
C PHE A 45 7.10 6.46 -3.37
N GLY A 46 7.41 5.23 -3.77
CA GLY A 46 6.82 4.66 -4.97
C GLY A 46 5.31 4.54 -4.85
N PHE A 47 4.79 4.09 -3.70
CA PHE A 47 3.35 3.98 -3.46
C PHE A 47 2.68 5.34 -3.57
N SER A 48 3.22 6.35 -2.87
CA SER A 48 2.72 7.72 -2.94
C SER A 48 2.71 8.25 -4.38
N ARG A 49 3.75 7.94 -5.16
CA ARG A 49 3.85 8.38 -6.55
C ARG A 49 2.88 7.66 -7.47
N LEU A 50 2.73 6.34 -7.37
CA LEU A 50 1.88 5.57 -8.26
C LEU A 50 0.39 5.69 -7.90
N ALA A 51 0.06 5.62 -6.62
CA ALA A 51 -1.33 5.68 -6.15
C ALA A 51 -2.02 7.01 -6.45
N THR A 52 -1.25 8.08 -6.64
CA THR A 52 -1.75 9.43 -6.96
C THR A 52 -1.63 9.78 -8.45
N HIS A 53 -1.12 8.87 -9.29
CA HIS A 53 -0.82 9.17 -10.67
C HIS A 53 -2.01 8.89 -11.60
N PRO A 54 -2.54 9.89 -12.33
CA PRO A 54 -3.74 9.73 -13.17
C PRO A 54 -3.52 8.82 -14.39
N ALA A 55 -2.28 8.62 -14.82
CA ALA A 55 -1.98 7.65 -15.88
C ALA A 55 -1.89 6.19 -15.38
N ALA A 56 -1.79 5.97 -14.06
CA ALA A 56 -1.69 4.64 -13.49
C ALA A 56 -3.06 4.07 -13.08
N PHE A 57 -3.99 4.93 -12.64
CA PHE A 57 -5.31 4.55 -12.15
C PHE A 57 -6.40 5.48 -12.67
N CYS A 58 -7.58 4.93 -12.94
CA CYS A 58 -8.75 5.70 -13.38
C CYS A 58 -9.27 6.65 -12.29
N ASP A 59 -9.12 6.28 -11.02
CA ASP A 59 -9.46 7.07 -9.85
C ASP A 59 -8.27 7.07 -8.87
N PRO A 60 -7.27 7.95 -9.08
CA PRO A 60 -6.09 8.01 -8.23
C PRO A 60 -6.43 8.62 -6.87
N LEU A 61 -5.74 8.18 -5.82
CA LEU A 61 -5.84 8.78 -4.49
C LEU A 61 -5.43 10.25 -4.52
N ALA A 62 -6.02 11.05 -3.63
CA ALA A 62 -5.46 12.35 -3.33
C ALA A 62 -4.09 12.18 -2.63
N PRO A 63 -3.12 13.10 -2.86
CA PRO A 63 -1.81 13.00 -2.22
C PRO A 63 -1.85 12.88 -0.70
N LEU A 64 -2.80 13.57 -0.04
CA LEU A 64 -2.99 13.48 1.40
C LEU A 64 -3.43 12.09 1.86
N GLU A 65 -4.38 11.46 1.15
CA GLU A 65 -4.85 10.10 1.48
C GLU A 65 -3.73 9.07 1.32
N ALA A 66 -2.89 9.21 0.29
CA ALA A 66 -1.73 8.34 0.12
C ALA A 66 -0.72 8.49 1.27
N LEU A 67 -0.46 9.72 1.71
CA LEU A 67 0.42 10.00 2.85
C LEU A 67 -0.15 9.50 4.17
N GLU A 68 -1.45 9.60 4.38
CA GLU A 68 -2.14 9.06 5.57
C GLU A 68 -2.00 7.54 5.65
N ARG A 69 -2.17 6.84 4.53
CA ARG A 69 -1.93 5.38 4.45
C ARG A 69 -0.49 5.03 4.83
N VAL A 70 0.49 5.71 4.24
CA VAL A 70 1.92 5.49 4.55
C VAL A 70 2.22 5.76 6.02
N ARG A 71 1.67 6.83 6.61
CA ARG A 71 1.81 7.11 8.04
C ARG A 71 1.22 6.00 8.90
N GLY A 72 0.05 5.50 8.53
CA GLY A 72 -0.62 4.40 9.23
C GLY A 72 0.19 3.10 9.25
N TRP A 73 1.12 2.89 8.31
CA TRP A 73 2.00 1.71 8.31
C TRP A 73 3.21 1.84 9.23
N LEU A 74 3.53 3.06 9.66
CA LEU A 74 4.73 3.39 10.45
C LEU A 74 4.42 3.76 11.90
N ALA A 75 3.14 3.77 12.27
CA ALA A 75 2.64 4.03 13.61
C ALA A 75 2.65 2.75 14.45
#